data_AF-A0A653BMG7-F1
#
_entry.id   AF-A0A653BMG7-F1
#
_cell.length_a   1.000
_cell.length_b   1.000
_cell.length_c   1.000
_cell.angle_alpha   90.00
_cell.angle_beta   90.00
_cell.angle_gamma   90.00
#
_symmetry.space_group_name_H-M   'P 1'
#
loop_
_entity.id
_entity.type
_entity.pdbx_description
1 polymer ?
#
loop_
_entity_poly.entity_id
_entity_poly.type
_entity_poly.pdbx_seq_one_letter_code
_entity_poly.pdbx_strand_id
1 'polypeptide(L)'
;MKIVQEAINILKGAVTIVYPMKLPPHDTIRMEFENVEDLSGTQASLEVIDPTTAQMWFCGKEMYRDKKTVGDYVGKVESCKVIMKISKRGK
;
A
#
# COMPACT_ATOMS: atom_id res chain seq x y z
N MET A 1 -8.71 -5.92 1.23
CA MET A 1 -8.07 -5.70 -0.09
C MET A 1 -9.03 -5.26 -1.19
N LYS A 2 -10.34 -5.58 -1.14
CA LYS A 2 -11.28 -5.22 -2.23
C LYS A 2 -11.32 -3.73 -2.59
N ILE A 3 -11.37 -2.83 -1.61
CA ILE A 3 -11.43 -1.37 -1.83
C ILE A 3 -10.17 -0.84 -2.52
N VAL A 4 -8.98 -1.29 -2.11
CA VAL A 4 -7.72 -0.86 -2.72
C VAL A 4 -7.61 -1.36 -4.16
N GLN A 5 -7.99 -2.62 -4.39
CA GLN A 5 -8.01 -3.18 -5.74
C GLN A 5 -9.00 -2.43 -6.65
N GLU A 6 -10.16 -2.04 -6.11
CA GLU A 6 -11.18 -1.29 -6.83
C GLU A 6 -10.70 0.12 -7.21
N ALA A 7 -10.06 0.83 -6.27
CA ALA A 7 -9.41 2.11 -6.56
C ALA A 7 -8.32 1.99 -7.65
N ILE A 8 -7.48 0.96 -7.57
CA ILE A 8 -6.47 0.67 -8.61
C ILE A 8 -7.14 0.40 -9.96
N ASN A 9 -8.24 -0.36 -9.98
CA ASN A 9 -8.97 -0.67 -11.21
C ASN A 9 -9.58 0.59 -11.84
N ILE A 10 -10.09 1.53 -11.05
CA ILE A 10 -10.59 2.81 -11.54
C ILE A 10 -9.47 3.59 -12.24
N LEU A 11 -8.29 3.67 -11.62
CA LEU A 11 -7.12 4.34 -12.21
C LEU A 11 -6.67 3.68 -13.51
N LYS A 12 -6.61 2.33 -13.54
CA LYS A 12 -6.30 1.56 -14.76
C LYS A 12 -7.32 1.81 -15.86
N GLY A 13 -8.61 1.91 -15.51
CA GLY A 13 -9.69 2.26 -16.42
C GLY A 13 -9.50 3.65 -17.04
N ALA A 14 -9.19 4.66 -16.22
CA ALA A 14 -8.93 6.02 -16.70
C ALA A 14 -7.75 6.08 -17.69
N VAL A 15 -6.65 5.37 -17.39
CA VAL A 15 -5.50 5.29 -18.30
C VAL A 15 -5.86 4.58 -19.61
N THR A 16 -6.68 3.53 -19.56
CA THR A 16 -7.14 2.81 -20.75
C THR A 16 -8.04 3.68 -21.64
N ILE A 17 -8.85 4.56 -21.06
CA ILE A 17 -9.70 5.50 -21.81
C ILE A 17 -8.83 6.50 -22.61
N VAL A 18 -7.79 7.04 -21.99
CA VAL A 18 -6.88 8.01 -22.64
C VAL A 18 -5.94 7.31 -23.63
N TYR A 19 -5.48 6.10 -23.30
CA TYR A 19 -4.54 5.31 -24.08
C TYR A 19 -5.11 3.93 -24.42
N PRO A 20 -6.04 3.84 -25.39
CA PRO A 20 -6.72 2.59 -25.73
C PRO A 20 -5.78 1.52 -26.31
N MET A 21 -4.66 1.93 -26.92
CA MET A 21 -3.62 0.99 -27.41
C MET A 21 -2.63 0.54 -26.33
N LYS A 22 -2.91 0.89 -25.06
CA LYS A 22 -2.01 0.74 -23.90
C LYS A 22 -0.78 1.65 -23.99
N LEU A 23 -0.22 1.95 -22.83
CA LEU A 23 1.05 2.65 -22.73
C LEU A 23 2.21 1.72 -23.18
N PRO A 24 3.32 2.29 -23.69
CA PRO A 24 4.53 1.55 -24.00
C PRO A 24 4.99 0.67 -22.82
N PRO A 25 5.63 -0.50 -23.07
CA PRO A 25 6.07 -1.40 -22.00
C PRO A 25 7.05 -0.77 -20.99
N HIS A 26 7.82 0.23 -21.43
CA HIS A 26 8.79 0.94 -20.59
C HIS A 26 8.22 2.19 -19.92
N ASP A 27 6.92 2.46 -20.09
CA ASP A 27 6.27 3.59 -19.44
C ASP A 27 6.12 3.31 -17.94
N THR A 28 6.49 4.27 -17.10
CA THR A 28 6.44 4.15 -15.64
C THR A 28 5.02 3.86 -15.15
N ILE A 29 3.99 4.53 -15.68
CA ILE A 29 2.61 4.28 -15.23
C ILE A 29 2.21 2.82 -15.46
N ARG A 30 2.67 2.24 -16.58
CA ARG A 30 2.41 0.84 -16.89
C ARG A 30 3.21 -0.11 -16.01
N MET A 31 4.50 0.17 -15.81
CA MET A 31 5.38 -0.67 -14.98
C MET A 31 4.86 -0.75 -13.54
N GLU A 32 4.50 0.39 -12.94
CA GLU A 32 3.94 0.46 -11.59
C GLU A 32 2.57 -0.24 -11.46
N PHE A 33 1.74 -0.21 -12.50
CA PHE A 33 0.45 -0.93 -12.49
C PHE A 33 0.59 -2.44 -12.66
N GLU A 34 1.64 -2.89 -13.33
CA GLU A 34 1.98 -4.30 -13.55
C GLU A 34 2.92 -4.83 -12.46
N ASN A 35 3.41 -3.96 -11.57
CA ASN A 35 4.34 -4.28 -10.48
C ASN A 35 5.67 -4.89 -11.02
N VAL A 36 6.14 -4.36 -12.15
CA VAL A 36 7.37 -4.78 -12.88
C VAL A 36 8.40 -3.66 -12.95
N GLU A 37 8.20 -2.59 -12.19
CA GLU A 37 9.12 -1.47 -12.11
C GLU A 37 10.47 -1.90 -11.53
N ASP A 38 11.56 -1.40 -12.13
CA ASP A 38 12.90 -1.58 -11.57
C ASP A 38 13.20 -0.41 -10.62
N LEU A 39 13.18 -0.70 -9.33
CA LEU A 39 13.51 0.26 -8.28
C LEU A 39 15.00 0.23 -7.89
N SER A 40 15.82 -0.59 -8.55
CA SER A 40 17.24 -0.72 -8.21
C SER A 40 17.97 0.62 -8.29
N GLY A 41 18.74 0.94 -7.25
CA GLY A 41 19.48 2.21 -7.16
C GLY A 41 18.63 3.46 -6.90
N THR A 42 17.30 3.35 -6.82
CA THR A 42 16.41 4.50 -6.53
C THR A 42 16.14 4.65 -5.04
N GLN A 43 15.82 5.88 -4.59
CA GLN A 43 15.38 6.13 -3.21
C GLN A 43 14.04 5.43 -2.89
N ALA A 44 13.18 5.26 -3.89
CA ALA A 44 11.88 4.59 -3.74
C ALA A 44 12.02 3.14 -3.27
N SER A 45 13.12 2.44 -3.61
CA SER A 45 13.40 1.09 -3.11
C SER A 45 13.44 1.00 -1.57
N LEU A 46 13.87 2.07 -0.90
CA LEU A 46 13.92 2.12 0.56
C LEU A 46 12.54 2.19 1.20
N GLU A 47 11.55 2.71 0.48
CA GLU A 47 10.18 2.89 0.94
C GLU A 47 9.29 1.66 0.70
N VAL A 48 9.68 0.76 -0.21
CA VAL A 48 8.92 -0.48 -0.48
C VAL A 48 8.91 -1.38 0.74
N ILE A 49 7.75 -1.57 1.36
CA ILE A 49 7.57 -2.49 2.48
C ILE A 49 6.85 -3.73 1.97
N ASP A 50 7.48 -4.88 2.13
CA ASP A 50 6.86 -6.16 1.78
C ASP A 50 5.60 -6.39 2.65
N PRO A 51 4.44 -6.67 2.04
CA PRO A 51 3.19 -6.83 2.78
C PRO A 51 3.21 -7.95 3.81
N THR A 52 4.05 -8.97 3.69
CA THR A 52 4.15 -10.09 4.65
C THR A 52 5.03 -9.75 5.84
N THR A 53 6.03 -8.88 5.66
CA THR A 53 6.98 -8.47 6.73
C THR A 53 6.65 -7.12 7.36
N ALA A 54 5.71 -6.37 6.79
CA ALA A 54 5.30 -5.06 7.30
C ALA A 54 4.71 -5.16 8.72
N GLN A 55 5.31 -4.41 9.65
CA GLN A 55 4.83 -4.24 11.02
C GLN A 55 4.05 -2.93 11.13
N MET A 56 2.99 -2.94 11.96
CA MET A 56 2.17 -1.77 12.21
C MET A 56 2.23 -1.41 13.69
N TRP A 57 2.40 -0.14 13.99
CA TRP A 57 2.59 0.37 15.33
C TRP A 57 1.54 1.40 15.68
N PHE A 58 0.99 1.26 16.89
CA PHE A 58 0.08 2.21 17.48
C PHE A 58 0.47 2.46 18.93
N CYS A 59 0.72 3.73 19.29
CA CYS A 59 1.08 4.14 20.65
C CYS A 59 2.21 3.31 21.31
N GLY A 60 3.27 3.02 20.54
CA GLY A 60 4.42 2.23 21.02
C GLY A 60 4.18 0.72 21.16
N LYS A 61 3.01 0.20 20.77
CA LYS A 61 2.71 -1.23 20.73
C LYS A 61 2.63 -1.73 19.28
N GLU A 62 3.21 -2.89 19.04
CA GLU A 62 3.09 -3.60 17.76
C GLU A 62 1.68 -4.21 17.62
N MET A 63 1.08 -3.98 16.46
CA MET A 63 -0.19 -4.55 16.05
C MET A 63 0.06 -5.77 15.18
N TYR A 64 -0.39 -6.91 15.67
CA TYR A 64 -0.28 -8.17 14.97
C TYR A 64 -1.47 -8.35 14.03
N ARG A 65 -1.24 -9.05 12.92
CA ARG A 65 -2.26 -9.34 11.91
C ARG A 65 -3.18 -10.50 12.30
N ASP A 66 -3.06 -10.99 13.52
CA ASP A 66 -3.69 -12.22 14.02
C ASP A 66 -5.10 -11.96 14.57
N LYS A 67 -6.09 -11.85 13.69
CA LYS A 67 -7.53 -11.80 14.01
C LYS A 67 -8.01 -10.64 14.90
N LYS A 68 -7.10 -9.79 15.39
CA LYS A 68 -7.43 -8.56 16.12
C LYS A 68 -7.73 -7.44 15.14
N THR A 69 -8.78 -6.70 15.43
CA THR A 69 -9.18 -5.50 14.70
C THR A 69 -8.45 -4.28 15.24
N VAL A 70 -8.41 -3.18 14.47
CA VAL A 70 -7.87 -1.90 14.96
C VAL A 70 -8.57 -1.44 16.24
N GLY A 71 -9.88 -1.71 16.36
CA GLY A 71 -10.66 -1.40 17.55
C GLY A 71 -10.18 -2.11 18.82
N ASP A 72 -9.57 -3.29 18.71
CA ASP A 72 -9.00 -4.01 19.86
C ASP A 72 -7.74 -3.32 20.43
N TYR A 73 -7.08 -2.48 19.62
CA TYR A 73 -5.89 -1.71 20.02
C TYR A 73 -6.21 -0.27 20.42
N VAL A 74 -7.11 0.39 19.69
CA VAL A 74 -7.46 1.81 19.88
C VAL A 74 -8.59 1.99 20.90
N GLY A 75 -9.43 0.97 21.07
CA GLY A 75 -10.69 1.06 21.82
C GLY A 75 -11.88 1.40 20.92
N LYS A 76 -13.10 1.13 21.41
CA LYS A 76 -14.34 1.44 20.69
C LYS A 76 -14.72 2.90 20.94
N VAL A 77 -14.38 3.78 20.01
CA VAL A 77 -14.72 5.20 20.03
C VAL A 77 -15.46 5.55 18.73
N GLU A 78 -16.58 6.27 18.82
CA GLU A 78 -17.41 6.63 17.66
C GLU A 78 -16.70 7.55 16.66
N SER A 79 -15.91 8.50 17.16
CA SER A 79 -15.12 9.40 16.32
C SER A 79 -13.73 9.59 16.91
N CYS A 80 -12.72 9.09 16.21
CA CYS A 80 -11.33 9.23 16.61
C CYS A 80 -10.43 9.31 15.37
N LYS A 81 -9.41 10.15 15.43
CA LYS A 81 -8.31 10.16 14.45
C LYS A 81 -7.17 9.32 15.01
N VAL A 82 -6.85 8.23 14.33
CA VAL A 82 -5.78 7.32 14.71
C VAL A 82 -4.57 7.57 13.82
N ILE A 83 -3.41 7.84 14.43
CA ILE A 83 -2.13 7.92 13.72
C ILE A 83 -1.37 6.63 13.97
N MET A 84 -1.04 5.92 12.89
CA MET A 84 -0.38 4.62 12.92
C MET A 84 0.90 4.70 12.09
N LYS A 85 1.95 4.02 12.54
CA LYS A 85 3.21 3.92 11.79
C LYS A 85 3.32 2.53 11.18
N ILE A 86 3.65 2.46 9.90
CA ILE A 86 4.02 1.21 9.23
C ILE A 86 5.55 1.16 9.10
N SER A 87 6.17 0.03 9.42
CA SER A 87 7.63 -0.14 9.39
C SER A 87 8.05 -1.47 8.80
N LYS A 88 9.30 -1.52 8.32
CA LYS A 88 9.98 -2.78 7.97
C LYS A 88 10.41 -3.49 9.26
N ARG A 89 10.36 -4.82 9.26
CA ARG A 89 10.83 -5.63 10.40
C ARG A 89 12.33 -5.40 10.62
N GLY A 90 12.71 -4.94 11.82
CA GLY A 90 14.12 -4.72 12.20
C GLY A 90 14.68 -3.31 11.93
N LYS A 91 13.82 -2.31 11.68
CA LYS A 91 14.18 -0.88 11.62
C LYS A 91 13.37 -0.04 12.59
#